data_AF-A0A9D2FCP7-F1
#
_entry.id   AF-A0A9D2FCP7-F1
#
_cell.length_a   1.000
_cell.length_b   1.000
_cell.length_c   1.000
_cell.angle_alpha   90.00
_cell.angle_beta   90.00
_cell.angle_gamma   90.00
#
_symmetry.space_group_name_H-M   'P 1'
#
loop_
_entity.id
_entity.type
_entity.pdbx_description
1 polymer ?
#
loop_
_entity_poly.entity_id
_entity_poly.type
_entity_poly.pdbx_seq_one_letter_code
_entity_poly.pdbx_strand_id
1 'polypeptide(L)'
;MRDLLLDLFYDALNKEIQKLNRIQTLGLCCLSMSRMWIPFAQWASSNNVSHTIDVGEKCSNMLWDQIMAEQIYNTQYDLFLGYIREIKAAVNELYDQDISIDDSPARIYVDSLSSAVCFFDPKMLLKGVKYDCIDCAETIVGGISEYTYDEIFSSSGNISEDKLAILVKQSPIWREESVRIKSDLALVISFPQNKEAMKNQRHTYMNINIFS
;
A
#
# COMPACT_ATOMS: atom_id res chain seq x y z
N MET A 1 20.00 8.04 10.61
CA MET A 1 19.93 7.24 11.86
C MET A 1 18.82 6.26 11.60
N ARG A 2 19.09 4.95 11.62
CA ARG A 2 18.06 3.94 11.36
C ARG A 2 17.10 3.89 12.54
N ASP A 3 15.81 3.84 12.26
CA ASP A 3 14.78 3.83 13.28
C ASP A 3 14.53 2.40 13.74
N LEU A 4 15.05 2.05 14.91
CA LEU A 4 15.06 0.68 15.43
C LEU A 4 13.65 0.10 15.55
N LEU A 5 12.62 0.92 15.79
CA LEU A 5 11.25 0.42 15.89
C LEU A 5 10.69 0.02 14.53
N LEU A 6 10.84 0.89 13.53
CA LEU A 6 10.41 0.59 12.16
C LEU A 6 11.19 -0.60 11.61
N ASP A 7 12.51 -0.66 11.82
CA ASP A 7 13.33 -1.80 11.42
C ASP A 7 12.80 -3.12 12.02
N LEU A 8 12.49 -3.14 13.32
CA LEU A 8 11.92 -4.32 13.98
C LEU A 8 10.53 -4.69 13.46
N PHE A 9 9.72 -3.70 13.10
CA PHE A 9 8.40 -3.91 12.49
C PHE A 9 8.55 -4.55 11.11
N TYR A 10 9.40 -4.00 10.23
CA TYR A 10 9.65 -4.52 8.89
C TYR A 10 10.30 -5.91 8.92
N ASP A 11 11.26 -6.14 9.80
CA ASP A 11 11.86 -7.47 10.01
C ASP A 11 10.81 -8.53 10.36
N ALA A 12 9.84 -8.18 11.20
CA ALA A 12 8.75 -9.08 11.56
C ALA A 12 7.77 -9.27 10.40
N LEU A 13 7.39 -8.20 9.71
CA LEU A 13 6.51 -8.23 8.55
C LEU A 13 7.08 -9.09 7.43
N ASN A 14 8.35 -8.90 7.07
CA ASN A 14 9.02 -9.67 6.02
C ASN A 14 9.05 -11.16 6.31
N LYS A 15 9.29 -11.54 7.57
CA LYS A 15 9.24 -12.96 7.97
C LYS A 15 7.87 -13.58 7.75
N GLU A 16 6.78 -12.82 7.92
CA GLU A 16 5.44 -13.31 7.63
C GLU A 16 5.17 -13.34 6.12
N ILE A 17 5.57 -12.30 5.37
CA ILE A 17 5.42 -12.24 3.91
C ILE A 17 6.18 -13.41 3.24
N GLN A 18 7.37 -13.76 3.71
CA GLN A 18 8.17 -14.87 3.19
C GLN A 18 7.49 -16.25 3.32
N LYS A 19 6.50 -16.39 4.21
CA LYS A 19 5.71 -17.63 4.34
C LYS A 19 4.58 -17.73 3.31
N LEU A 20 4.24 -16.61 2.68
CA LEU A 20 3.15 -16.52 1.71
C LEU A 20 3.65 -16.95 0.33
N ASN A 21 2.78 -17.60 -0.43
CA ASN A 21 2.99 -17.70 -1.86
C ASN A 21 2.69 -16.35 -2.53
N ARG A 22 3.14 -16.18 -3.77
CA ARG A 22 3.05 -14.92 -4.50
C ARG A 22 1.62 -14.34 -4.63
N ILE A 23 0.61 -15.19 -4.80
CA ILE A 23 -0.79 -14.73 -4.88
C ILE A 23 -1.29 -14.25 -3.52
N GLN A 24 -0.92 -14.97 -2.46
CA GLN A 24 -1.25 -14.56 -1.09
C GLN A 24 -0.55 -13.24 -0.73
N THR A 25 0.69 -13.05 -1.16
CA THR A 25 1.43 -11.78 -1.03
C THR A 25 0.72 -10.65 -1.77
N LEU A 26 0.32 -10.86 -3.03
CA LEU A 26 -0.47 -9.87 -3.78
C LEU A 26 -1.80 -9.57 -3.09
N GLY A 27 -2.46 -10.60 -2.54
CA GLY A 27 -3.68 -10.46 -1.75
C GLY A 27 -3.50 -9.51 -0.56
N LEU A 28 -2.42 -9.70 0.21
CA LEU A 28 -2.08 -8.84 1.35
C LEU A 28 -1.81 -7.39 0.91
N CYS A 29 -1.10 -7.22 -0.20
CA CYS A 29 -0.83 -5.92 -0.81
C CYS A 29 -2.14 -5.24 -1.22
N CYS A 30 -3.02 -5.94 -1.94
CA CYS A 30 -4.29 -5.38 -2.42
C CYS A 30 -5.27 -5.04 -1.30
N LEU A 31 -5.28 -5.79 -0.20
CA LEU A 31 -6.02 -5.42 1.00
C LEU A 31 -5.52 -4.10 1.59
N SER A 32 -4.20 -3.93 1.72
CA SER A 32 -3.60 -2.69 2.21
C SER A 32 -3.89 -1.51 1.28
N MET A 33 -3.73 -1.69 -0.04
CA MET A 33 -4.07 -0.67 -1.04
C MET A 33 -5.56 -0.31 -1.04
N SER A 34 -6.46 -1.27 -0.77
CA SER A 34 -7.90 -1.02 -0.73
C SER A 34 -8.29 -0.06 0.38
N ARG A 35 -7.58 -0.07 1.52
CA ARG A 35 -7.81 0.90 2.62
C ARG A 35 -7.37 2.32 2.26
N MET A 36 -6.43 2.45 1.35
CA MET A 36 -5.94 3.75 0.87
C MET A 36 -6.79 4.33 -0.25
N TRP A 37 -7.81 3.60 -0.72
CA TRP A 37 -8.68 4.05 -1.80
C TRP A 37 -9.41 5.36 -1.47
N ILE A 38 -10.11 5.42 -0.32
CA ILE A 38 -10.87 6.62 0.07
C ILE A 38 -9.93 7.81 0.34
N PRO A 39 -8.83 7.69 1.11
CA PRO A 39 -7.86 8.77 1.25
C PRO A 39 -7.35 9.32 -0.08
N PHE A 40 -6.99 8.44 -1.02
CA PHE A 40 -6.56 8.84 -2.36
C PHE A 40 -7.67 9.57 -3.12
N ALA A 41 -8.89 9.02 -3.17
CA ALA A 41 -10.00 9.60 -3.93
C ALA A 41 -10.44 10.97 -3.39
N GLN A 42 -10.44 11.14 -2.07
CA GLN A 42 -10.74 12.43 -1.44
C GLN A 42 -9.65 13.46 -1.72
N TRP A 43 -8.37 13.08 -1.60
CA TRP A 43 -7.26 13.96 -1.94
C TRP A 43 -7.31 14.37 -3.41
N ALA A 44 -7.52 13.44 -4.33
CA ALA A 44 -7.62 13.72 -5.76
C ALA A 44 -8.77 14.68 -6.09
N SER A 45 -9.92 14.48 -5.44
CA SER A 45 -11.08 15.38 -5.58
C SER A 45 -10.79 16.79 -5.07
N SER A 46 -10.10 16.89 -3.92
CA SER A 46 -9.82 18.17 -3.26
C SER A 46 -8.77 19.00 -4.01
N ASN A 47 -7.90 18.34 -4.77
CA ASN A 47 -6.82 18.97 -5.54
C ASN A 47 -7.11 19.07 -7.04
N ASN A 48 -8.39 18.99 -7.46
CA ASN A 48 -8.82 19.15 -8.86
C ASN A 48 -8.20 18.14 -9.86
N VAL A 49 -7.78 16.97 -9.39
CA VAL A 49 -7.26 15.87 -10.23
C VAL A 49 -8.19 14.65 -10.19
N SER A 50 -9.50 14.89 -10.10
CA SER A 50 -10.53 13.85 -9.95
C SER A 50 -10.55 12.80 -11.07
N HIS A 51 -10.06 13.13 -12.26
CA HIS A 51 -9.90 12.16 -13.36
C HIS A 51 -8.97 10.99 -12.98
N THR A 52 -8.01 11.20 -12.07
CA THR A 52 -7.11 10.15 -11.58
C THR A 52 -7.82 9.10 -10.72
N ILE A 53 -9.03 9.38 -10.23
CA ILE A 53 -9.84 8.42 -9.46
C ILE A 53 -10.21 7.25 -10.37
N ASP A 54 -10.82 7.50 -11.52
CA ASP A 54 -11.18 6.45 -12.48
C ASP A 54 -9.96 5.62 -12.91
N VAL A 55 -8.79 6.25 -13.00
CA VAL A 55 -7.52 5.60 -13.35
C VAL A 55 -7.03 4.70 -12.21
N GLY A 56 -7.07 5.19 -10.97
CA GLY A 56 -6.76 4.42 -9.77
C GLY A 56 -7.68 3.20 -9.62
N GLU A 57 -8.98 3.37 -9.88
CA GLU A 57 -9.94 2.27 -9.83
C GLU A 57 -9.58 1.16 -10.84
N LYS A 58 -9.20 1.53 -12.07
CA LYS A 58 -8.74 0.59 -13.09
C LYS A 58 -7.49 -0.18 -12.63
N CYS A 59 -6.53 0.51 -12.01
CA CYS A 59 -5.35 -0.15 -11.43
C CYS A 59 -5.73 -1.15 -10.34
N SER A 60 -6.54 -0.73 -9.37
CA SER A 60 -7.00 -1.60 -8.28
C SER A 60 -7.77 -2.81 -8.81
N ASN A 61 -8.69 -2.62 -9.75
CA ASN A 61 -9.44 -3.70 -10.37
C ASN A 61 -8.53 -4.70 -11.07
N MET A 62 -7.54 -4.24 -11.83
CA MET A 62 -6.60 -5.12 -12.53
C MET A 62 -5.81 -6.04 -11.57
N LEU A 63 -5.38 -5.53 -10.42
CA LEU A 63 -4.69 -6.34 -9.41
C LEU A 63 -5.64 -7.31 -8.71
N TRP A 64 -6.87 -6.89 -8.42
CA TRP A 64 -7.88 -7.76 -7.82
C TRP A 64 -8.34 -8.86 -8.75
N ASP A 65 -8.50 -8.57 -10.04
CA ASP A 65 -8.82 -9.56 -11.06
C ASP A 65 -7.72 -10.62 -11.18
N GLN A 66 -6.45 -10.21 -11.08
CA GLN A 66 -5.31 -11.13 -11.01
C GLN A 66 -5.43 -12.09 -9.81
N ILE A 67 -5.76 -11.58 -8.61
CA ILE A 67 -5.96 -12.42 -7.41
C ILE A 67 -7.12 -13.39 -7.63
N MET A 68 -8.28 -12.88 -8.08
CA MET A 68 -9.50 -13.68 -8.22
C MET A 68 -9.35 -14.79 -9.28
N ALA A 69 -8.58 -14.52 -10.34
CA ALA A 69 -8.21 -15.48 -11.37
C ALA A 69 -7.01 -16.38 -10.98
N GLU A 70 -6.43 -16.19 -9.80
CA GLU A 70 -5.28 -16.95 -9.29
C GLU A 70 -4.04 -16.89 -10.21
N GLN A 71 -3.88 -15.76 -10.90
CA GLN A 71 -2.82 -15.55 -11.90
C GLN A 71 -1.51 -15.10 -11.24
N ILE A 72 -0.50 -15.97 -11.24
CA ILE A 72 0.80 -15.73 -10.58
C ILE A 72 1.48 -14.44 -11.12
N TYR A 73 1.29 -14.17 -12.41
CA TYR A 73 1.78 -12.99 -13.09
C TYR A 73 0.66 -12.34 -13.89
N ASN A 74 0.56 -11.02 -13.81
CA ASN A 74 -0.27 -10.26 -14.72
C ASN A 74 0.49 -9.92 -16.00
N THR A 75 -0.18 -10.07 -17.14
CA THR A 75 0.39 -9.83 -18.47
C THR A 75 0.04 -8.45 -19.04
N GLN A 76 -0.73 -7.64 -18.32
CA GLN A 76 -1.18 -6.31 -18.75
C GLN A 76 -0.23 -5.20 -18.25
N TYR A 77 1.08 -5.46 -18.23
CA TYR A 77 2.09 -4.55 -17.66
C TYR A 77 2.07 -3.15 -18.30
N ASP A 78 2.09 -3.08 -19.63
CA ASP A 78 2.12 -1.79 -20.34
C ASP A 78 0.87 -0.95 -20.07
N LEU A 79 -0.29 -1.61 -19.96
CA LEU A 79 -1.55 -0.95 -19.64
C LEU A 79 -1.54 -0.41 -18.20
N PHE A 80 -1.11 -1.23 -17.24
CA PHE A 80 -0.97 -0.83 -15.84
C PHE A 80 0.03 0.33 -15.68
N LEU A 81 1.18 0.24 -16.34
CA LEU A 81 2.20 1.29 -16.32
C LEU A 81 1.70 2.59 -16.95
N GLY A 82 0.87 2.50 -17.99
CA GLY A 82 0.19 3.65 -18.59
C GLY A 82 -0.68 4.40 -17.58
N TYR A 83 -1.50 3.68 -16.83
CA TYR A 83 -2.33 4.25 -15.77
C TYR A 83 -1.51 4.90 -14.65
N ILE A 84 -0.44 4.25 -14.20
CA ILE A 84 0.45 4.85 -13.18
C ILE A 84 1.07 6.15 -13.68
N ARG A 85 1.51 6.18 -14.95
CA ARG A 85 2.11 7.38 -15.55
C ARG A 85 1.11 8.52 -15.63
N GLU A 86 -0.15 8.24 -15.95
CA GLU A 86 -1.22 9.24 -15.97
C GLU A 86 -1.44 9.84 -14.58
N ILE A 87 -1.56 9.01 -13.54
CA ILE A 87 -1.68 9.49 -12.16
C ILE A 87 -0.47 10.34 -11.77
N LYS A 88 0.75 9.86 -12.03
CA LYS A 88 1.99 10.60 -11.70
C LYS A 88 2.13 11.90 -12.46
N ALA A 89 1.69 11.98 -13.71
CA ALA A 89 1.70 13.22 -14.48
C ALA A 89 0.80 14.28 -13.83
N ALA A 90 -0.43 13.90 -13.46
CA ALA A 90 -1.35 14.79 -12.76
C ALA A 90 -0.82 15.24 -11.39
N VAL A 91 -0.19 14.33 -10.63
CA VAL A 91 0.48 14.68 -9.36
C VAL A 91 1.64 15.66 -9.61
N ASN A 92 2.43 15.46 -10.67
CA ASN A 92 3.54 16.34 -10.99
C ASN A 92 3.09 17.77 -11.34
N GLU A 93 1.97 17.92 -12.04
CA GLU A 93 1.38 19.22 -12.34
C GLU A 93 0.90 19.97 -11.09
N LEU A 94 0.63 19.27 -9.99
CA LEU A 94 0.28 19.87 -8.70
C LEU A 94 1.50 20.42 -7.97
N TYR A 95 2.68 19.81 -8.11
CA TYR A 95 3.92 20.37 -7.55
C TYR A 95 4.25 21.73 -8.17
N ASP A 96 3.98 21.93 -9.47
CA ASP A 96 4.13 23.23 -10.14
C ASP A 96 3.18 24.31 -9.57
N GLN A 97 2.18 23.90 -8.78
CA GLN A 97 1.21 24.75 -8.09
C GLN A 97 1.44 24.80 -6.56
N ASP A 98 2.61 24.37 -6.09
CA ASP A 98 2.98 24.27 -4.66
C ASP A 98 2.06 23.33 -3.84
N ILE A 99 1.39 22.39 -4.49
CA ILE A 99 0.56 21.36 -3.84
C ILE A 99 1.36 20.06 -3.82
N SER A 100 1.85 19.68 -2.64
CA SER A 100 2.62 18.45 -2.44
C SER A 100 1.71 17.27 -2.08
N ILE A 101 1.96 16.11 -2.70
CA ILE A 101 1.38 14.84 -2.24
C ILE A 101 2.20 14.24 -1.09
N ASP A 102 3.44 14.66 -0.88
CA ASP A 102 4.38 13.99 0.03
C ASP A 102 3.93 13.99 1.49
N ASP A 103 3.21 15.05 1.89
CA ASP A 103 2.65 15.20 3.23
C ASP A 103 1.22 14.62 3.34
N SER A 104 0.70 14.04 2.24
CA SER A 104 -0.65 13.48 2.17
C SER A 104 -0.63 11.96 2.31
N PRO A 105 -1.60 11.36 3.03
CA PRO A 105 -1.74 9.91 3.05
C PRO A 105 -2.01 9.33 1.65
N ALA A 106 -2.46 10.14 0.69
CA ALA A 106 -2.66 9.72 -0.70
C ALA A 106 -1.36 9.22 -1.37
N ARG A 107 -0.19 9.69 -0.93
CA ARG A 107 1.12 9.22 -1.44
C ARG A 107 1.27 7.70 -1.28
N ILE A 108 0.81 7.13 -0.16
CA ILE A 108 0.91 5.69 0.11
C ILE A 108 0.28 4.87 -1.02
N TYR A 109 -0.87 5.31 -1.54
CA TYR A 109 -1.54 4.62 -2.65
C TYR A 109 -0.73 4.70 -3.95
N VAL A 110 -0.21 5.88 -4.29
CA VAL A 110 0.58 6.12 -5.53
C VAL A 110 1.91 5.36 -5.50
N ASP A 111 2.58 5.34 -4.35
CA ASP A 111 3.80 4.57 -4.13
C ASP A 111 3.51 3.06 -4.20
N SER A 112 2.41 2.61 -3.60
CA SER A 112 1.97 1.22 -3.66
C SER A 112 1.71 0.74 -5.10
N LEU A 113 1.08 1.58 -5.93
CA LEU A 113 0.88 1.28 -7.35
C LEU A 113 2.22 1.06 -8.07
N SER A 114 3.21 1.90 -7.77
CA SER A 114 4.55 1.80 -8.35
C SER A 114 5.24 0.51 -7.95
N SER A 115 5.09 0.07 -6.71
CA SER A 115 5.64 -1.19 -6.20
C SER A 115 4.88 -2.42 -6.72
N ALA A 116 3.58 -2.30 -6.99
CA ALA A 116 2.73 -3.40 -7.46
C ALA A 116 3.14 -3.93 -8.85
N VAL A 117 3.94 -3.18 -9.61
CA VAL A 117 4.54 -3.65 -10.87
C VAL A 117 5.33 -4.94 -10.71
N CYS A 118 5.84 -5.22 -9.50
CA CYS A 118 6.58 -6.44 -9.20
C CYS A 118 5.76 -7.72 -9.38
N PHE A 119 4.41 -7.63 -9.41
CA PHE A 119 3.48 -8.75 -9.59
C PHE A 119 3.15 -9.07 -11.05
N PHE A 120 3.69 -8.30 -12.00
CA PHE A 120 3.56 -8.53 -13.44
C PHE A 120 4.62 -9.49 -13.96
N ASP A 121 4.46 -9.97 -15.20
CA ASP A 121 5.41 -10.87 -15.85
C ASP A 121 6.81 -10.23 -15.89
N PRO A 122 7.85 -10.84 -15.27
CA PRO A 122 9.20 -10.33 -15.26
C PRO A 122 9.80 -10.06 -16.64
N LYS A 123 9.32 -10.74 -17.68
CA LYS A 123 9.77 -10.53 -19.07
C LYS A 123 9.30 -9.20 -19.66
N MET A 124 8.25 -8.61 -19.10
CA MET A 124 7.68 -7.34 -19.53
C MET A 124 8.28 -6.15 -18.78
N LEU A 125 8.91 -6.40 -17.63
CA LEU A 125 9.53 -5.35 -16.82
C LEU A 125 10.70 -4.68 -17.55
N LEU A 126 10.93 -3.41 -17.24
CA LEU A 126 12.04 -2.64 -17.79
C LEU A 126 13.37 -3.39 -17.59
N LYS A 127 14.07 -3.65 -18.70
CA LYS A 127 15.35 -4.37 -18.69
C LYS A 127 16.34 -3.69 -17.75
N GLY A 128 16.92 -4.48 -16.85
CA GLY A 128 17.90 -4.01 -15.87
C GLY A 128 17.31 -3.61 -14.51
N VAL A 129 15.98 -3.51 -14.39
CA VAL A 129 15.32 -3.30 -13.10
C VAL A 129 14.88 -4.65 -12.53
N LYS A 130 15.44 -5.01 -11.37
CA LYS A 130 14.97 -6.16 -10.60
C LYS A 130 14.04 -5.66 -9.51
N TYR A 131 12.81 -6.18 -9.52
CA TYR A 131 11.86 -5.95 -8.45
C TYR A 131 11.86 -7.18 -7.55
N ASP A 132 12.27 -6.99 -6.30
CA ASP A 132 12.10 -8.03 -5.28
C ASP A 132 10.64 -8.00 -4.78
N CYS A 133 10.00 -9.17 -4.76
CA CYS A 133 8.59 -9.28 -4.39
C CYS A 133 8.36 -8.98 -2.92
N ILE A 134 9.33 -9.29 -2.04
CA ILE A 134 9.24 -9.03 -0.61
C ILE A 134 9.40 -7.53 -0.37
N ASP A 135 10.42 -6.89 -0.94
CA ASP A 135 10.65 -5.45 -0.77
C ASP A 135 9.44 -4.62 -1.26
N CYS A 136 8.86 -5.02 -2.40
CA CYS A 136 7.66 -4.36 -2.91
C CYS A 136 6.44 -4.57 -2.01
N ALA A 137 6.27 -5.78 -1.47
CA ALA A 137 5.18 -6.08 -0.55
C ALA A 137 5.36 -5.37 0.79
N GLU A 138 6.58 -5.26 1.29
CA GLU A 138 6.96 -4.48 2.47
C GLU A 138 6.52 -3.02 2.30
N THR A 139 6.88 -2.41 1.16
CA THR A 139 6.49 -1.02 0.83
C THR A 139 4.96 -0.86 0.84
N ILE A 140 4.23 -1.77 0.19
CA ILE A 140 2.76 -1.65 0.05
C ILE A 140 2.06 -1.87 1.40
N VAL A 141 2.45 -2.91 2.13
CA VAL A 141 1.75 -3.33 3.37
C VAL A 141 2.13 -2.45 4.54
N GLY A 142 3.38 -1.99 4.58
CA GLY A 142 3.94 -1.15 5.63
C GLY A 142 3.63 0.34 5.48
N GLY A 143 3.25 0.83 4.30
CA GLY A 143 3.12 2.28 4.06
C GLY A 143 2.18 3.04 5.00
N ILE A 144 1.06 2.44 5.43
CA ILE A 144 0.17 3.06 6.44
C ILE A 144 0.85 3.10 7.81
N SER A 145 1.61 2.06 8.16
CA SER A 145 2.34 1.98 9.41
C SER A 145 3.47 3.02 9.44
N GLU A 146 4.23 3.15 8.35
CA GLU A 146 5.27 4.17 8.15
C GLU A 146 4.69 5.58 8.31
N TYR A 147 3.59 5.88 7.61
CA TYR A 147 2.92 7.18 7.75
C TYR A 147 2.44 7.44 9.18
N THR A 148 1.85 6.44 9.84
CA THR A 148 1.43 6.55 11.25
C THR A 148 2.62 6.81 12.17
N TYR A 149 3.76 6.19 11.88
CA TYR A 149 5.00 6.38 12.62
C TYR A 149 5.48 7.82 12.48
N ASP A 150 5.56 8.31 11.24
CA ASP A 150 6.04 9.65 10.91
C ASP A 150 5.15 10.74 11.53
N GLU A 151 3.82 10.55 11.54
CA GLU A 151 2.88 11.46 12.18
C GLU A 151 3.08 11.54 13.71
N ILE A 152 3.35 10.41 14.35
CA ILE A 152 3.66 10.39 15.79
C ILE A 152 5.02 11.06 16.04
N PHE A 153 6.01 10.79 15.19
CA PHE A 153 7.34 11.37 15.31
C PHE A 153 7.32 12.89 15.15
N SER A 154 6.68 13.39 14.09
CA SER A 154 6.55 14.81 13.79
C SER A 154 5.86 15.57 14.93
N SER A 155 4.85 14.95 15.55
CA SER A 155 4.10 15.51 16.68
C SER A 155 4.85 15.47 18.02
N SER A 156 5.86 14.60 18.15
CA SER A 156 6.56 14.35 19.42
C SER A 156 7.73 15.28 19.70
N GLY A 157 8.20 16.04 18.69
CA GLY A 157 9.36 16.92 18.81
C GLY A 157 10.67 16.18 19.09
N ASN A 158 11.62 16.84 19.74
CA ASN A 158 12.94 16.26 20.04
C ASN A 158 12.90 15.33 21.26
N ILE A 159 12.44 14.09 21.06
CA ILE A 159 12.52 13.01 22.05
C ILE A 159 13.56 11.96 21.67
N SER A 160 13.98 11.15 22.64
CA SER A 160 14.86 10.00 22.37
C SER A 160 14.09 8.88 21.68
N GLU A 161 14.80 8.08 20.89
CA GLU A 161 14.27 6.91 20.17
C GLU A 161 13.52 5.93 21.09
N ASP A 162 14.06 5.64 22.28
CA ASP A 162 13.37 4.78 23.27
C ASP A 162 12.01 5.34 23.71
N LYS A 163 11.89 6.67 23.84
CA LYS A 163 10.64 7.32 24.25
C LYS A 163 9.65 7.31 23.09
N LEU A 164 10.13 7.54 21.87
CA LEU A 164 9.33 7.46 20.65
C LEU A 164 8.78 6.05 20.48
N ALA A 165 9.60 5.02 20.66
CA ALA A 165 9.18 3.63 20.60
C ALA A 165 8.08 3.29 21.62
N ILE A 166 8.15 3.86 22.83
CA ILE A 166 7.08 3.70 23.83
C ILE A 166 5.80 4.40 23.37
N LEU A 167 5.89 5.64 22.87
CA LEU A 167 4.74 6.40 22.39
C LEU A 167 4.04 5.68 21.24
N VAL A 168 4.80 5.23 20.23
CA VAL A 168 4.27 4.49 19.08
C VAL A 168 3.60 3.20 19.54
N LYS A 169 4.23 2.41 20.42
CA LYS A 169 3.60 1.19 20.97
C LYS A 169 2.36 1.47 21.82
N GLN A 170 2.21 2.67 22.36
CA GLN A 170 1.04 3.10 23.12
C GLN A 170 -0.05 3.72 22.25
N SER A 171 0.28 4.16 21.03
CA SER A 171 -0.67 4.74 20.08
C SER A 171 -1.78 3.74 19.74
N PRO A 172 -3.06 4.11 19.93
CA PRO A 172 -4.19 3.30 19.49
C PRO A 172 -4.15 2.99 18.00
N ILE A 173 -3.83 3.98 17.16
CA ILE A 173 -3.79 3.85 15.70
C ILE A 173 -2.72 2.82 15.28
N TRP A 174 -1.53 2.89 15.89
CA TRP A 174 -0.46 1.90 15.62
C TRP A 174 -0.86 0.48 16.02
N ARG A 175 -1.54 0.33 17.16
CA ARG A 175 -2.02 -0.98 17.63
C ARG A 175 -3.09 -1.56 16.73
N GLU A 176 -4.07 -0.74 16.34
CA GLU A 176 -5.12 -1.12 15.41
C GLU A 176 -4.54 -1.55 14.07
N GLU A 177 -3.55 -0.80 13.59
CA GLU A 177 -2.83 -1.10 12.36
C GLU A 177 -2.05 -2.42 12.44
N SER A 178 -1.33 -2.64 13.54
CA SER A 178 -0.63 -3.91 13.80
C SER A 178 -1.59 -5.11 13.88
N VAL A 179 -2.78 -4.93 14.46
CA VAL A 179 -3.83 -5.96 14.54
C VAL A 179 -4.41 -6.22 13.15
N ARG A 180 -4.66 -5.16 12.39
CA ARG A 180 -5.17 -5.21 11.02
C ARG A 180 -4.25 -6.04 10.12
N ILE A 181 -2.94 -5.78 10.14
CA ILE A 181 -1.96 -6.55 9.34
C ILE A 181 -2.03 -8.04 9.71
N LYS A 182 -2.09 -8.38 11.00
CA LYS A 182 -2.20 -9.77 11.45
C LYS A 182 -3.50 -10.43 10.98
N SER A 183 -4.60 -9.70 10.99
CA SER A 183 -5.89 -10.18 10.49
C SER A 183 -5.85 -10.42 8.98
N ASP A 184 -5.28 -9.48 8.21
CA ASP A 184 -5.13 -9.63 6.76
C ASP A 184 -4.22 -10.81 6.41
N LEU A 185 -3.11 -11.00 7.15
CA LEU A 185 -2.22 -12.15 7.01
C LEU A 185 -2.97 -13.47 7.20
N ALA A 186 -3.72 -13.60 8.30
CA ALA A 186 -4.53 -14.79 8.57
C ALA A 186 -5.56 -15.05 7.47
N LEU A 187 -6.16 -13.99 6.93
CA LEU A 187 -7.11 -14.07 5.83
C LEU A 187 -6.43 -14.58 4.55
N VAL A 188 -5.31 -13.99 4.13
CA VAL A 188 -4.67 -14.38 2.85
C VAL A 188 -4.05 -15.76 2.88
N ILE A 189 -3.58 -16.25 4.04
CA ILE A 189 -3.05 -17.63 4.18
C ILE A 189 -4.09 -18.67 3.75
N SER A 190 -5.38 -18.39 3.95
CA SER A 190 -6.48 -19.30 3.61
C SER A 190 -6.95 -19.17 2.16
N PHE A 191 -6.27 -18.37 1.33
CA PHE A 191 -6.59 -18.22 -0.08
C PHE A 191 -5.98 -19.37 -0.91
N PRO A 192 -6.71 -19.95 -1.90
CA PRO A 192 -7.97 -19.51 -2.51
C PRO A 192 -9.27 -20.01 -1.86
N GLN A 193 -9.21 -20.75 -0.76
CA GLN A 193 -10.39 -21.39 -0.16
C GLN A 193 -11.41 -20.38 0.40
N ASN A 194 -11.01 -19.13 0.61
CA ASN A 194 -11.82 -18.07 1.21
C ASN A 194 -12.07 -16.85 0.29
N LYS A 195 -12.17 -17.03 -1.04
CA LYS A 195 -12.38 -15.94 -2.02
C LYS A 195 -13.48 -14.94 -1.62
N GLU A 196 -14.62 -15.40 -1.13
CA GLU A 196 -15.72 -14.51 -0.73
C GLU A 196 -15.36 -13.65 0.48
N ALA A 197 -14.61 -14.19 1.45
CA ALA A 197 -14.12 -13.41 2.58
C ALA A 197 -13.13 -12.31 2.13
N MET A 198 -12.24 -12.62 1.17
CA MET A 198 -11.35 -11.62 0.55
C MET A 198 -12.12 -10.51 -0.17
N LYS A 199 -13.17 -10.85 -0.93
CA LYS A 199 -14.04 -9.87 -1.60
C LYS A 199 -14.79 -8.98 -0.61
N ASN A 200 -15.34 -9.58 0.45
CA ASN A 200 -16.02 -8.83 1.51
C ASN A 200 -15.06 -7.88 2.20
N GLN A 201 -13.83 -8.33 2.51
CA GLN A 201 -12.83 -7.47 3.14
C GLN A 201 -12.39 -6.33 2.23
N ARG A 202 -12.19 -6.60 0.93
CA ARG A 202 -11.97 -5.56 -0.08
C ARG A 202 -13.08 -4.52 -0.05
N HIS A 203 -14.34 -4.95 -0.09
CA HIS A 203 -15.49 -4.05 -0.09
C HIS A 203 -15.52 -3.18 1.18
N THR A 204 -15.29 -3.77 2.35
CA THR A 204 -15.18 -3.02 3.61
C THR A 204 -14.07 -1.96 3.52
N TYR A 205 -12.87 -2.36 3.09
CA TYR A 205 -11.71 -1.46 3.02
C TYR A 205 -11.87 -0.33 2.01
N MET A 206 -12.54 -0.58 0.88
CA MET A 206 -12.81 0.48 -0.11
C MET A 206 -13.89 1.48 0.33
N ASN A 207 -14.55 1.28 1.47
CA ASN A 207 -15.62 2.15 1.98
C ASN A 207 -15.30 2.82 3.32
N ILE A 208 -14.07 2.69 3.83
CA ILE A 208 -13.63 3.35 5.05
C ILE A 208 -12.61 4.44 4.73
N ASN A 209 -12.69 5.57 5.44
CA ASN A 209 -11.57 6.49 5.53
C ASN A 209 -10.84 6.23 6.85
N ILE A 210 -9.57 5.82 6.76
CA ILE A 210 -8.76 5.42 7.91
C ILE A 210 -8.07 6.59 8.60
N PHE A 211 -8.18 7.80 8.04
CA PHE A 211 -7.58 9.03 8.58
C PHE A 211 -8.62 10.13 8.88
N SER A 212 -9.93 9.79 8.89
CA SER A 212 -11.03 10.71 9.26
C SER A 212 -11.54 10.48 10.67
#